data_AF-A0A162QAP3-F1
#
_entry.id   AF-A0A162QAP3-F1
#
_cell.length_a   1.000
_cell.length_b   1.000
_cell.length_c   1.000
_cell.angle_alpha   90.00
_cell.angle_beta   90.00
_cell.angle_gamma   90.00
#
_symmetry.space_group_name_H-M   'P 1'
#
loop_
_entity.id
_entity.type
_entity.pdbx_description
1 polymer ?
#
loop_
_entity_poly.entity_id
_entity_poly.type
_entity_poly.pdbx_seq_one_letter_code
_entity_poly.pdbx_strand_id
1 'polypeptide(L)'
;MASQIPTTYSVLFTLLDPLIALWGASLFLLSPQTVTSSYLPNSYARSSSLDPSTSHPAAAASLNPSALQEYSLPLHAQIAGHLLSNALLSVLLLRAAPNNLTIWRIYQLSLLLVDGFLLWGTFASYGIQGRLSPLTWRVEDWGAVVITSLAGLTRAAFLLRVGFPKRERAKKA
;
A
#
# COMPACT_ATOMS: atom_id res chain seq x y z
N MET A 1 -12.37 6.58 31.14
CA MET A 1 -11.40 7.63 30.73
C MET A 1 -11.71 8.01 29.29
N ALA A 2 -11.81 9.29 28.97
CA ALA A 2 -12.05 9.73 27.59
C ALA A 2 -10.85 9.33 26.72
N SER A 3 -11.10 8.69 25.58
CA SER A 3 -10.05 8.33 24.64
C SER A 3 -9.34 9.61 24.16
N GLN A 4 -8.01 9.62 24.19
CA GLN A 4 -7.21 10.72 23.67
C GLN A 4 -7.24 10.81 22.13
N ILE A 5 -7.83 9.81 21.49
CA ILE A 5 -7.84 9.63 20.04
C ILE A 5 -9.19 10.08 19.50
N PRO A 6 -9.24 11.01 18.52
CA PRO A 6 -10.51 11.43 17.92
C PRO A 6 -11.24 10.24 17.28
N THR A 7 -12.56 10.19 17.48
CA THR A 7 -13.41 9.10 16.98
C THR A 7 -13.29 8.90 15.47
N THR A 8 -13.13 9.99 14.71
CA THR A 8 -12.93 9.94 13.26
C THR A 8 -11.72 9.10 12.87
N TYR A 9 -10.56 9.33 13.49
CA TYR A 9 -9.36 8.52 13.23
C TYR A 9 -9.51 7.09 13.72
N SER A 10 -10.22 6.89 14.84
CA SER A 10 -10.49 5.55 15.35
C SER A 10 -11.28 4.71 14.35
N VAL A 11 -12.38 5.26 13.81
CA VAL A 11 -13.19 4.57 12.79
C VAL A 11 -12.40 4.36 11.51
N LEU A 12 -11.68 5.38 11.02
CA LEU A 12 -10.90 5.26 9.80
C LEU A 12 -9.85 4.16 9.90
N PHE A 13 -9.03 4.15 10.95
CA PHE A 13 -7.92 3.20 11.06
C PHE A 13 -8.34 1.80 11.49
N THR A 14 -9.45 1.63 12.21
CA THR A 14 -9.88 0.30 12.70
C THR A 14 -10.95 -0.38 11.84
N LEU A 15 -11.53 0.34 10.88
CA LEU A 15 -12.60 -0.17 10.02
C LEU A 15 -12.34 0.08 8.54
N LEU A 16 -12.08 1.32 8.14
CA LEU A 16 -11.91 1.65 6.73
C LEU A 16 -10.56 1.17 6.19
N ASP A 17 -9.49 1.38 6.95
CA ASP A 17 -8.13 0.95 6.59
C ASP A 17 -7.99 -0.58 6.40
N PRO A 18 -8.47 -1.45 7.32
CA PRO A 18 -8.40 -2.89 7.11
C PRO A 18 -9.28 -3.37 5.94
N LEU A 19 -10.39 -2.68 5.63
CA LEU A 19 -11.18 -2.99 4.44
C LEU A 19 -10.40 -2.68 3.15
N ILE A 20 -9.73 -1.54 3.08
CA ILE A 20 -8.86 -1.18 1.95
C ILE A 20 -7.73 -2.20 1.80
N ALA A 21 -7.08 -2.56 2.91
CA ALA A 21 -5.99 -3.53 2.90
C ALA A 21 -6.45 -4.93 2.48
N LEU A 22 -7.62 -5.38 2.94
CA LEU A 22 -8.24 -6.64 2.50
C LEU A 22 -8.58 -6.62 1.01
N TRP A 23 -9.16 -5.51 0.53
CA TRP A 23 -9.45 -5.34 -0.89
C TRP A 23 -8.17 -5.39 -1.73
N GLY A 24 -7.12 -4.67 -1.33
CA GLY A 24 -5.81 -4.72 -1.99
C GLY A 24 -5.24 -6.14 -1.99
N ALA A 25 -5.23 -6.84 -0.85
CA ALA A 25 -4.78 -8.22 -0.76
C ALA A 25 -5.57 -9.15 -1.70
N SER A 26 -6.89 -8.96 -1.81
CA SER A 26 -7.73 -9.73 -2.72
C SER A 26 -7.36 -9.49 -4.19
N LEU A 27 -7.02 -8.26 -4.59
CA LEU A 27 -6.57 -7.97 -5.96
C LEU A 27 -5.25 -8.66 -6.28
N PHE A 28 -4.29 -8.65 -5.34
CA PHE A 28 -3.01 -9.32 -5.53
C PHE A 28 -3.15 -10.85 -5.62
N LEU A 29 -4.11 -11.46 -4.92
CA LEU A 29 -4.30 -12.92 -4.93
C LEU A 29 -5.23 -13.41 -6.04
N LEU A 30 -6.34 -12.71 -6.30
CA LEU A 30 -7.42 -13.16 -7.17
C LEU A 30 -7.38 -12.49 -8.55
N SER A 31 -6.74 -11.33 -8.68
CA SER A 31 -6.67 -10.58 -9.93
C SER A 31 -5.28 -9.97 -10.16
N PRO A 32 -4.19 -10.77 -10.08
CA PRO A 32 -2.82 -10.28 -10.15
C PRO A 32 -2.51 -9.56 -11.46
N GLN A 33 -3.19 -9.93 -12.55
CA GLN A 33 -3.02 -9.31 -13.87
C GLN A 33 -3.42 -7.83 -13.85
N THR A 34 -4.50 -7.48 -13.14
CA THR A 34 -4.95 -6.09 -12.99
C THR A 34 -3.86 -5.23 -12.39
N VAL A 35 -3.23 -5.73 -11.32
CA VAL A 35 -2.17 -5.02 -10.61
C VAL A 35 -0.89 -4.96 -11.43
N THR A 36 -0.49 -6.09 -12.03
CA THR A 36 0.77 -6.21 -12.78
C THR A 36 0.77 -5.33 -14.04
N SER A 37 -0.38 -5.19 -14.69
CA SER A 37 -0.52 -4.39 -15.91
C SER A 37 -0.24 -2.89 -15.71
N SER A 38 -0.34 -2.41 -14.48
CA SER A 38 0.00 -1.03 -14.11
C SER A 38 1.51 -0.85 -13.90
N TYR A 39 2.22 -1.90 -13.48
CA TYR A 39 3.63 -1.79 -13.07
C TYR A 39 4.63 -2.35 -14.08
N LEU A 40 4.22 -3.26 -14.96
CA LEU A 40 5.09 -3.87 -15.96
C LEU A 40 4.81 -3.29 -17.37
N PRO A 41 5.85 -2.82 -18.09
CA PRO A 41 5.71 -2.43 -19.48
C PRO A 41 5.29 -3.60 -20.38
N ASN A 42 4.41 -3.34 -21.34
CA ASN A 42 4.07 -4.30 -22.41
C ASN A 42 5.29 -4.71 -23.28
N SER A 43 6.39 -3.94 -23.22
CA SER A 43 7.59 -4.10 -24.05
C SER A 43 8.61 -5.12 -23.55
N TYR A 44 8.49 -5.67 -22.34
CA TYR A 44 9.35 -6.79 -21.90
C TYR A 44 9.12 -8.08 -22.68
N ALA A 45 8.12 -8.14 -23.56
CA ALA A 45 7.97 -9.22 -24.54
C ALA A 45 9.02 -9.17 -25.68
N ARG A 46 9.85 -8.12 -25.79
CA ARG A 46 10.81 -8.00 -26.90
C ARG A 46 12.06 -7.16 -26.56
N SER A 47 13.01 -7.74 -25.84
CA SER A 47 14.43 -7.35 -25.96
C SER A 47 15.34 -8.48 -25.50
N SER A 48 15.74 -9.31 -26.46
CA SER A 48 16.76 -10.34 -26.36
C SER A 48 18.16 -9.71 -26.36
N SER A 49 18.61 -9.14 -25.23
CA SER A 49 20.02 -8.80 -25.03
C SER A 49 20.39 -8.80 -23.54
N LEU A 50 20.81 -9.98 -23.08
CA LEU A 50 21.49 -10.30 -21.81
C LEU A 50 20.88 -9.76 -20.51
N ASP A 51 20.25 -10.67 -19.76
CA ASP A 51 19.70 -10.47 -18.42
C ASP A 51 20.37 -11.48 -17.46
N PRO A 52 20.89 -11.10 -16.27
CA PRO A 52 21.46 -12.03 -15.27
C PRO A 52 20.54 -13.21 -14.87
N SER A 53 19.25 -13.15 -15.21
CA SER A 53 18.29 -14.26 -15.15
C SER A 53 18.61 -15.45 -16.08
N THR A 54 19.47 -15.29 -17.10
CA THR A 54 19.81 -16.35 -18.07
C THR A 54 20.82 -17.39 -17.55
N SER A 55 21.25 -17.29 -16.29
CA SER A 55 22.02 -18.35 -15.62
C SER A 55 21.12 -19.39 -14.93
N HIS A 56 19.82 -19.11 -14.81
CA HIS A 56 18.85 -20.03 -14.21
C HIS A 56 18.19 -20.90 -15.30
N PRO A 57 18.13 -22.23 -15.16
CA PRO A 57 17.57 -23.14 -16.18
C PRO A 57 16.10 -22.88 -16.53
N ALA A 58 15.36 -22.15 -15.68
CA ALA A 58 13.97 -21.74 -15.95
C ALA A 58 13.83 -20.64 -17.02
N ALA A 59 14.87 -19.85 -17.30
CA ALA A 59 14.82 -18.78 -18.30
C ALA A 59 14.65 -19.32 -19.73
N ALA A 60 15.05 -20.57 -19.98
CA ALA A 60 14.87 -21.25 -21.26
C ALA A 60 13.40 -21.59 -21.59
N ALA A 61 12.47 -21.45 -20.62
CA ALA A 61 11.07 -21.85 -20.79
C ALA A 61 10.12 -20.75 -21.31
N SER A 62 10.56 -19.49 -21.40
CA SER A 62 9.62 -18.37 -21.60
C SER A 62 9.44 -17.93 -23.06
N LEU A 63 8.70 -18.73 -23.82
CA LEU A 63 7.98 -18.26 -25.03
C LEU A 63 6.46 -18.16 -24.80
N ASN A 64 5.99 -18.38 -23.57
CA ASN A 64 4.57 -18.45 -23.23
C ASN A 64 4.18 -17.37 -22.21
N PRO A 65 3.05 -16.64 -22.40
CA PRO A 65 2.57 -15.63 -21.47
C PRO A 65 2.27 -16.16 -20.06
N SER A 66 2.08 -17.48 -19.89
CA SER A 66 1.97 -18.13 -18.59
C SER A 66 3.27 -18.08 -17.77
N ALA A 67 4.45 -18.01 -18.40
CA ALA A 67 5.72 -17.96 -17.69
C ALA A 67 5.91 -16.65 -16.91
N LEU A 68 5.46 -15.50 -17.45
CA LEU A 68 5.51 -14.22 -16.74
C LEU A 68 4.60 -14.20 -15.49
N GLN A 69 3.51 -14.96 -15.52
CA GLN A 69 2.64 -15.14 -14.36
C GLN A 69 3.30 -16.01 -13.28
N GLU A 70 4.06 -17.04 -13.67
CA GLU A 70 4.80 -17.89 -12.74
C GLU A 70 5.89 -17.13 -11.98
N TYR A 71 6.58 -16.19 -12.64
CA TYR A 71 7.64 -15.38 -11.99
C TYR A 71 7.13 -14.31 -11.03
N SER A 72 5.92 -13.77 -11.26
CA SER A 72 5.38 -12.66 -10.46
C SER A 72 4.54 -13.12 -9.27
N LEU A 73 4.08 -14.38 -9.26
CA LEU A 73 3.23 -14.96 -8.22
C LEU A 73 3.83 -14.87 -6.80
N PRO A 74 5.12 -15.16 -6.54
CA PRO A 74 5.70 -15.00 -5.21
C PRO A 74 5.71 -13.55 -4.73
N LEU A 75 5.88 -12.59 -5.64
CA LEU A 75 5.87 -11.16 -5.33
C LEU A 75 4.46 -10.71 -4.96
N HIS A 76 3.44 -11.11 -5.73
CA HIS A 76 2.04 -10.81 -5.41
C HIS A 76 1.64 -11.39 -4.05
N ALA A 77 2.03 -12.64 -3.77
CA ALA A 77 1.75 -13.28 -2.49
C ALA A 77 2.41 -12.57 -1.31
N GLN A 78 3.64 -12.07 -1.47
CA GLN A 78 4.33 -11.29 -0.44
C GLN A 78 3.60 -9.98 -0.13
N ILE A 79 3.19 -9.23 -1.17
CA ILE A 79 2.46 -7.96 -0.98
C ILE A 79 1.08 -8.23 -0.38
N ALA A 80 0.36 -9.26 -0.87
CA ALA A 80 -0.93 -9.66 -0.30
C ALA A 80 -0.80 -10.05 1.18
N GLY A 81 0.22 -10.82 1.55
CA GLY A 81 0.49 -11.20 2.92
C GLY A 81 0.80 -9.99 3.81
N HIS A 82 1.57 -9.03 3.30
CA HIS A 82 1.84 -7.78 4.00
C HIS A 82 0.56 -6.96 4.24
N LEU A 83 -0.28 -6.80 3.21
CA LEU A 83 -1.55 -6.08 3.32
C LEU A 83 -2.53 -6.79 4.28
N LEU A 84 -2.62 -8.11 4.22
CA LEU A 84 -3.46 -8.90 5.13
C LEU A 84 -2.98 -8.77 6.58
N SER A 85 -1.66 -8.82 6.80
CA SER A 85 -1.06 -8.58 8.12
C SER A 85 -1.41 -7.19 8.64
N ASN A 86 -1.31 -6.15 7.80
CA ASN A 86 -1.72 -4.80 8.16
C ASN A 86 -3.22 -4.72 8.48
N ALA A 87 -4.09 -5.35 7.70
CA ALA A 87 -5.53 -5.39 8.00
C ALA A 87 -5.80 -5.99 9.38
N LEU A 88 -5.16 -7.11 9.69
CA LEU A 88 -5.32 -7.81 10.97
C LEU A 88 -4.79 -6.96 12.14
N LEU A 89 -3.63 -6.33 11.99
CA LEU A 89 -3.06 -5.44 13.01
C LEU A 89 -3.93 -4.18 13.20
N SER A 90 -4.39 -3.54 12.13
CA SER A 90 -5.32 -2.40 12.19
C SER A 90 -6.59 -2.73 12.98
N VAL A 91 -7.14 -3.94 12.81
CA VAL A 91 -8.33 -4.37 13.56
C VAL A 91 -7.98 -4.75 15.00
N LEU A 92 -7.01 -5.64 15.20
CA LEU A 92 -6.77 -6.26 16.51
C LEU A 92 -5.89 -5.38 17.42
N LEU A 93 -4.75 -4.87 16.93
CA LEU A 93 -3.80 -4.12 17.74
C LEU A 93 -4.41 -2.81 18.25
N LEU A 94 -5.08 -2.07 17.37
CA LEU A 94 -5.65 -0.77 17.71
C LEU A 94 -6.86 -0.89 18.64
N ARG A 95 -7.65 -1.99 18.51
CA ARG A 95 -8.75 -2.30 19.44
C ARG A 95 -8.25 -2.84 20.79
N ALA A 96 -7.12 -3.54 20.80
CA ALA A 96 -6.50 -4.00 22.05
C ALA A 96 -5.89 -2.84 22.86
N ALA A 97 -5.47 -1.76 22.19
CA ALA A 97 -4.84 -0.61 22.83
C ALA A 97 -5.54 0.74 22.51
N PRO A 98 -6.84 0.91 22.83
CA PRO A 98 -7.64 2.06 22.38
C PRO A 98 -7.22 3.39 23.01
N ASN A 99 -6.54 3.36 24.15
CA ASN A 99 -6.10 4.55 24.89
C ASN A 99 -4.58 4.82 24.76
N ASN A 100 -3.84 3.95 24.07
CA ASN A 100 -2.38 4.07 23.97
C ASN A 100 -1.97 4.80 22.68
N LEU A 101 -1.90 6.13 22.76
CA LEU A 101 -1.54 6.96 21.61
C LEU A 101 -0.16 6.63 21.02
N THR A 102 0.78 6.14 21.82
CA THR A 102 2.12 5.77 21.36
C THR A 102 2.06 4.59 20.40
N ILE A 103 1.30 3.54 20.74
CA ILE A 103 1.11 2.37 19.86
C ILE A 103 0.48 2.81 18.52
N TRP A 104 -0.56 3.65 18.58
CA TRP A 104 -1.22 4.15 17.37
C TRP A 104 -0.25 4.94 16.50
N ARG A 105 0.58 5.81 17.08
CA ARG A 105 1.56 6.59 16.32
C ARG A 105 2.63 5.73 15.67
N ILE A 106 3.20 4.78 16.41
CA ILE A 106 4.23 3.88 15.87
C ILE A 106 3.64 3.08 14.70
N TYR A 107 2.43 2.55 14.88
CA TYR A 107 1.76 1.78 13.85
C TYR A 107 1.40 2.63 12.62
N GLN A 108 0.82 3.82 12.80
CA GLN A 108 0.51 4.71 11.68
C GLN A 108 1.76 5.24 10.97
N LEU A 109 2.88 5.43 11.69
CA LEU A 109 4.16 5.77 11.08
C LEU A 109 4.70 4.62 10.22
N SER A 110 4.59 3.38 10.71
CA SER A 110 4.96 2.19 9.94
C SER A 110 4.16 2.11 8.64
N LEU A 111 2.84 2.31 8.70
CA LEU A 111 1.99 2.30 7.50
C LEU A 111 2.27 3.50 6.57
N LEU A 112 2.58 4.67 7.12
CA LEU A 112 2.96 5.84 6.31
C LEU A 112 4.22 5.58 5.47
N LEU A 113 5.18 4.83 6.01
CA LEU A 113 6.36 4.40 5.24
C LEU A 113 5.95 3.47 4.10
N VAL A 114 5.05 2.51 4.36
CA VAL A 114 4.52 1.61 3.33
C VAL A 114 3.83 2.40 2.21
N ASP A 115 2.99 3.37 2.55
CA ASP A 115 2.34 4.25 1.55
C ASP A 115 3.37 4.98 0.69
N GLY A 116 4.43 5.51 1.32
CA GLY A 116 5.51 6.20 0.61
C GLY A 116 6.23 5.31 -0.39
N PHE A 117 6.55 4.07 0.01
CA PHE A 117 7.19 3.10 -0.90
C PHE A 117 6.26 2.62 -2.02
N LEU A 118 4.96 2.46 -1.75
CA LEU A 118 3.98 2.11 -2.77
C LEU A 118 3.83 3.24 -3.81
N LEU A 119 3.73 4.50 -3.38
CA LEU A 119 3.66 5.66 -4.27
C LEU A 119 4.96 5.85 -5.06
N TRP A 120 6.11 5.67 -4.41
CA TRP A 120 7.41 5.72 -5.09
C TRP A 120 7.54 4.63 -6.16
N GLY A 121 7.20 3.39 -5.84
CA GLY A 121 7.23 2.28 -6.81
C GLY A 121 6.31 2.54 -8.00
N THR A 122 5.12 3.10 -7.75
CA THR A 122 4.18 3.51 -8.80
C THR A 122 4.78 4.60 -9.69
N PHE A 123 5.33 5.65 -9.08
CA PHE A 123 5.96 6.75 -9.80
C PHE A 123 7.15 6.28 -10.66
N ALA A 124 8.04 5.46 -10.09
CA ALA A 124 9.18 4.90 -10.80
C ALA A 124 8.75 4.05 -12.00
N SER A 125 7.72 3.22 -11.82
CA SER A 125 7.16 2.41 -12.91
C SER A 125 6.55 3.28 -14.02
N TYR A 126 5.76 4.29 -13.67
CA TYR A 126 5.20 5.21 -14.66
C TYR A 126 6.26 6.04 -15.37
N GLY A 127 7.36 6.37 -14.69
CA GLY A 127 8.54 7.00 -15.31
C GLY A 127 9.15 6.15 -16.41
N ILE A 128 9.35 4.85 -16.15
CA ILE A 128 9.87 3.90 -17.15
C ILE A 128 8.89 3.70 -18.31
N GLN A 129 7.58 3.71 -18.03
CA GLN A 129 6.54 3.57 -19.05
C GLN A 129 6.25 4.86 -19.84
N GLY A 130 6.83 6.01 -19.45
CA GLY A 130 6.49 7.31 -20.03
C GLY A 130 5.07 7.80 -19.70
N ARG A 131 4.43 7.28 -18.65
CA ARG A 131 3.04 7.52 -18.24
C ARG A 131 2.92 8.40 -16.98
N LEU A 132 3.83 9.36 -16.83
CA LEU A 132 3.82 10.29 -15.69
C LEU A 132 2.66 11.29 -15.73
N SER A 133 2.07 11.53 -16.91
CA SER A 133 0.91 12.40 -17.03
C SER A 133 -0.35 11.70 -16.49
N PRO A 134 -1.06 12.29 -15.50
CA PRO A 134 -2.30 11.72 -14.96
C PRO A 134 -3.41 11.50 -16.00
N LEU A 135 -3.34 12.20 -17.13
CA LEU A 135 -4.27 12.04 -18.26
C LEU A 135 -4.13 10.68 -18.97
N THR A 136 -3.01 9.98 -18.75
CA THR A 136 -2.72 8.67 -19.35
C THR A 136 -3.03 7.50 -18.43
N TRP A 137 -3.53 7.78 -17.23
CA TRP A 137 -3.82 6.77 -16.21
C TRP A 137 -5.14 6.08 -16.50
N ARG A 138 -5.13 4.75 -16.34
CA ARG A 138 -6.33 3.94 -16.42
C ARG A 138 -7.14 4.10 -15.13
N VAL A 139 -8.36 3.57 -15.11
CA VAL A 139 -9.23 3.66 -13.93
C VAL A 139 -8.58 2.95 -12.72
N GLU A 140 -7.88 1.85 -12.97
CA GLU A 140 -7.15 1.07 -11.97
C GLU A 140 -5.98 1.86 -11.38
N ASP A 141 -5.26 2.61 -12.22
CA ASP A 141 -4.15 3.47 -11.82
C ASP A 141 -4.63 4.59 -10.89
N TRP A 142 -5.75 5.24 -11.25
CA TRP A 142 -6.42 6.23 -10.41
C TRP A 142 -6.84 5.65 -9.07
N GLY A 143 -7.46 4.46 -9.09
CA GLY A 143 -7.90 3.76 -7.88
C GLY A 143 -6.74 3.53 -6.91
N ALA A 144 -5.64 2.95 -7.39
CA ALA A 144 -4.47 2.66 -6.56
C ALA A 144 -3.84 3.95 -6.00
N VAL A 145 -3.52 4.93 -6.86
CA VAL A 145 -2.80 6.14 -6.44
C VAL A 145 -3.64 6.99 -5.50
N VAL A 146 -4.92 7.20 -5.78
CA VAL A 146 -5.80 8.05 -4.95
C VAL A 146 -6.02 7.42 -3.58
N ILE A 147 -6.31 6.12 -3.53
CA ILE A 147 -6.57 5.42 -2.26
C ILE A 147 -5.31 5.46 -1.39
N THR A 148 -4.15 5.11 -1.93
CA THR A 148 -2.89 5.14 -1.19
C THR A 148 -2.50 6.56 -0.76
N SER A 149 -2.68 7.56 -1.63
CA SER A 149 -2.37 8.96 -1.29
C SER A 149 -3.29 9.48 -0.19
N LEU A 150 -4.60 9.21 -0.26
CA LEU A 150 -5.55 9.62 0.77
C LEU A 150 -5.22 8.94 2.10
N ALA A 151 -4.93 7.65 2.09
CA ALA A 151 -4.55 6.91 3.28
C ALA A 151 -3.27 7.50 3.90
N GLY A 152 -2.22 7.73 3.12
CA GLY A 152 -0.99 8.39 3.58
C GLY A 152 -1.21 9.79 4.15
N LEU A 153 -2.04 10.61 3.51
CA LEU A 153 -2.39 11.94 4.02
C LEU A 153 -3.14 11.87 5.36
N THR A 154 -4.08 10.94 5.52
CA THR A 154 -4.79 10.76 6.80
C THR A 154 -3.84 10.33 7.92
N ARG A 155 -2.86 9.48 7.63
CA ARG A 155 -1.82 9.05 8.58
C ARG A 155 -0.90 10.21 8.94
N ALA A 156 -0.45 10.99 7.96
CA ALA A 156 0.34 12.20 8.21
C ALA A 156 -0.43 13.20 9.09
N ALA A 157 -1.70 13.46 8.78
CA ALA A 157 -2.56 14.33 9.58
C ALA A 157 -2.69 13.84 11.03
N PHE A 158 -2.90 12.53 11.23
CA PHE A 158 -2.94 11.92 12.55
C PHE A 158 -1.64 12.09 13.33
N LEU A 159 -0.49 11.81 12.70
CA LEU A 159 0.83 11.93 13.32
C LEU A 159 1.12 13.38 13.74
N LEU A 160 0.74 14.33 12.90
CA LEU A 160 0.82 15.78 13.17
C LEU A 160 -0.23 16.29 14.18
N ARG A 161 -1.08 15.42 14.72
CA ARG A 161 -2.18 15.74 15.66
C ARG A 161 -3.22 16.71 15.10
N VAL A 162 -3.44 16.71 13.79
CA VAL A 162 -4.56 17.45 13.20
C VAL A 162 -5.87 16.89 13.76
N GLY A 163 -6.81 17.76 14.15
CA GLY A 163 -8.11 17.34 14.69
C GLY A 163 -8.14 16.83 16.14
N PHE A 164 -7.01 16.87 16.87
CA PHE A 164 -6.99 16.53 18.30
C PHE A 164 -7.52 17.70 19.16
N PRO A 165 -8.21 17.43 20.29
CA PRO A 165 -8.69 18.48 21.18
C PRO A 165 -7.53 19.31 21.75
N LYS A 166 -7.70 20.63 21.81
CA LYS A 166 -6.70 21.54 22.40
C LYS A 166 -6.55 21.19 23.88
N ARG A 167 -5.32 20.92 24.32
CA ARG A 167 -5.01 20.69 25.73
C ARG A 167 -5.19 22.02 26.45
N GLU A 168 -6.26 22.18 27.24
CA GLU A 168 -6.40 23.35 28.11
C GLU A 168 -5.17 23.41 29.01
N ARG A 169 -4.41 24.50 28.91
CA ARG A 169 -3.35 24.79 29.88
C ARG A 169 -4.06 25.05 31.21
N ALA A 170 -3.96 24.10 32.13
CA ALA A 170 -4.36 24.33 33.51
C ALA A 170 -3.68 25.63 33.99
N LYS A 171 -4.47 26.66 34.31
CA LYS A 171 -3.97 27.83 35.00
C LYS A 171 -3.34 27.32 36.29
N LYS A 172 -2.01 27.48 36.43
CA LYS A 172 -1.34 27.33 37.72
C LYS A 172 -1.99 28.36 38.66
N ALA A 173 -2.70 27.87 39.66
CA ALA A 173 -3.12 28.66 40.81
C ALA A 173 -1.92 28.86 41.75
#